data_AF-A0AA90ZCP1-F1
#
_entry.id   AF-A0AA90ZCP1-F1
#
_cell.length_a   1.000
_cell.length_b   1.000
_cell.length_c   1.000
_cell.angle_alpha   90.00
_cell.angle_beta   90.00
_cell.angle_gamma   90.00
#
_symmetry.space_group_name_H-M   'P 1'
#
loop_
_entity.id
_entity.type
_entity.pdbx_description
1 polymer ?
#
loop_
_entity_poly.entity_id
_entity_poly.type
_entity_poly.pdbx_seq_one_letter_code
_entity_poly.pdbx_strand_id
1 'polypeptide(L)' 'MSDAFAHLVINMEELICSIEFEKDDDAYVAKLRTEMGGLREYTGVTFEEVLNLVMIELQEEFS' A
#
# COMPACT_ATOMS: atom_id res chain seq x y z
N MET A 1 -2.61 7.31 36.39
CA MET A 1 -3.60 7.90 35.45
C MET A 1 -2.98 8.30 34.11
N SER A 2 -1.68 8.06 33.86
CA SER A 2 -0.97 8.33 32.59
C SER A 2 -0.95 7.13 31.63
N ASP A 3 -0.83 5.90 32.14
CA ASP A 3 -0.55 4.73 31.28
C ASP A 3 -1.75 4.28 30.45
N ALA A 4 -2.97 4.48 30.95
CA ALA A 4 -4.19 4.15 30.22
C ALA A 4 -4.46 5.10 29.02
N PHE A 5 -4.02 6.35 29.10
CA PHE A 5 -4.10 7.31 27.99
C PHE A 5 -3.08 6.97 26.91
N ALA A 6 -1.87 6.56 27.29
CA ALA A 6 -0.88 6.04 26.35
C ALA A 6 -1.40 4.75 25.67
N HIS A 7 -1.99 3.82 26.44
CA HIS A 7 -2.61 2.61 25.89
C HIS A 7 -3.81 2.86 24.96
N LEU A 8 -4.57 3.93 25.18
CA LEU A 8 -5.67 4.32 24.29
C LEU A 8 -5.17 4.97 22.99
N VAL A 9 -4.02 5.65 23.02
CA VAL A 9 -3.33 6.17 21.82
C VAL A 9 -2.73 5.05 20.97
N ILE A 10 -2.42 3.89 21.56
CA ILE A 10 -1.91 2.69 20.84
C ILE A 10 -2.94 2.08 19.87
N ASN A 11 -4.20 2.52 19.88
CA ASN A 11 -5.18 2.16 18.86
C ASN A 11 -5.22 3.14 17.67
N MET A 12 -4.21 4.00 17.51
CA MET A 12 -3.99 4.75 16.27
C MET A 12 -3.60 3.75 15.19
N GLU A 13 -4.49 3.51 14.23
CA GLU A 13 -4.24 2.61 13.10
C GLU A 13 -2.88 2.94 12.47
N GLU A 14 -1.95 1.99 12.55
CA GLU A 14 -0.63 2.13 11.94
C GLU A 14 -0.81 2.05 10.43
N LEU A 15 -0.36 3.09 9.71
CA LEU A 15 -0.39 3.10 8.25
C LEU A 15 0.72 2.18 7.73
N ILE A 16 0.38 0.93 7.45
CA ILE A 16 1.35 -0.08 7.01
C ILE A 16 1.77 0.13 5.55
N CYS A 17 0.84 0.57 4.69
CA CYS A 17 1.13 0.95 3.31
C CYS A 17 0.04 1.85 2.73
N SER A 18 0.35 2.56 1.64
CA SER A 18 -0.65 3.26 0.81
C SER A 18 -0.58 2.78 -0.63
N ILE A 19 -1.74 2.56 -1.24
CA ILE A 19 -1.85 2.10 -2.62
C ILE A 19 -2.80 3.04 -3.35
N GLU A 20 -2.35 3.60 -4.46
CA GLU A 20 -3.16 4.46 -5.33
C GLU A 20 -3.20 3.84 -6.72
N PHE A 21 -4.40 3.68 -7.28
CA PHE A 21 -4.60 3.23 -8.66
C PHE A 21 -5.13 4.39 -9.50
N GLU A 22 -4.52 4.58 -10.66
CA GLU A 22 -4.81 5.66 -11.59
C GLU A 22 -5.01 5.06 -13.00
N LYS A 23 -5.98 5.58 -13.75
CA LYS A 23 -6.06 5.35 -15.19
C LYS A 23 -5.35 6.51 -15.86
N ASP A 24 -4.26 6.22 -16.57
CA ASP A 24 -3.48 7.20 -17.32
C ASP A 24 -3.56 6.86 -18.80
N ASP A 25 -4.21 7.71 -19.60
CA ASP A 25 -4.51 7.51 -21.03
C ASP A 25 -4.93 6.07 -21.38
N ASP A 26 -4.00 5.27 -21.93
CA ASP A 26 -4.19 3.90 -22.40
C ASP A 26 -3.66 2.83 -21.43
N ALA A 27 -3.13 3.22 -20.25
CA ALA A 27 -2.62 2.32 -19.22
C ALA A 27 -3.30 2.52 -17.85
N TYR A 28 -3.09 1.55 -16.97
CA TYR A 28 -3.37 1.65 -15.54
C TYR A 28 -2.03 1.76 -14.82
N VAL A 29 -1.97 2.59 -13.78
CA VAL A 29 -0.77 2.79 -12.95
C VAL A 29 -1.16 2.57 -11.50
N ALA A 30 -0.34 1.86 -10.74
CA ALA A 30 -0.45 1.77 -9.30
C ALA A 30 0.80 2.31 -8.62
N LYS A 31 0.61 3.17 -7.62
CA LYS A 31 1.67 3.70 -6.75
C LYS A 31 1.54 3.01 -5.38
N LEU A 32 2.46 2.12 -5.08
CA LEU A 32 2.54 1.42 -3.79
C LEU A 32 3.63 2.08 -2.94
N ARG A 33 3.27 2.54 -1.75
CA ARG A 33 4.20 3.07 -0.76
C ARG A 33 4.18 2.18 0.46
N THR A 34 5.30 1.52 0.77
CA THR A 34 5.50 0.79 2.03
C THR A 34 6.62 1.46 2.82
N GLU A 35 6.63 1.25 4.15
CA GLU A 35 7.69 1.82 5.00
C GLU A 35 9.08 1.27 4.67
N MET A 36 9.17 -0.02 4.35
CA MET A 36 10.46 -0.69 4.09
C MET A 36 10.88 -0.64 2.62
N GLY A 37 9.93 -0.61 1.68
CA GLY A 37 10.20 -0.71 0.25
C GLY A 37 10.11 0.61 -0.53
N GLY A 38 9.78 1.73 0.14
CA GLY A 38 9.67 3.04 -0.50
C GLY A 38 8.48 3.15 -1.46
N LEU A 39 8.58 4.01 -2.47
CA LEU A 39 7.58 4.19 -3.52
C LEU A 39 7.91 3.29 -4.72
N ARG A 40 6.98 2.43 -5.11
CA ARG A 40 7.04 1.56 -6.29
C ARG A 40 5.87 1.83 -7.22
N GLU A 41 6.13 1.83 -8.52
CA GLU A 41 5.12 2.08 -9.55
C GLU A 41 4.95 0.85 -10.44
N TYR A 42 3.71 0.45 -10.68
CA TYR A 42 3.34 -0.67 -11.54
C TYR A 42 2.43 -0.18 -12.64
N THR A 43 2.72 -0.54 -13.89
CA THR A 43 1.93 -0.13 -15.05
C THR A 43 1.46 -1.34 -15.85
N GLY A 44 0.24 -1.29 -16.37
CA GLY A 44 -0.36 -2.37 -17.16
C GLY A 44 -1.42 -1.85 -18.12
N VAL A 45 -1.80 -2.67 -19.09
CA VAL A 45 -2.85 -2.31 -20.07
C VAL A 45 -4.23 -2.51 -19.45
N THR A 46 -4.36 -3.47 -18.54
CA THR A 46 -5.59 -3.73 -17.80
C THR A 46 -5.42 -3.48 -16.31
N PHE A 47 -6.52 -3.15 -15.62
CA PHE A 47 -6.52 -3.00 -14.17
C PHE A 47 -6.10 -4.29 -13.46
N GLU A 48 -6.53 -5.45 -13.98
CA GLU A 48 -6.25 -6.76 -13.37
C GLU A 48 -4.76 -7.11 -13.42
N GLU A 49 -4.06 -6.77 -14.51
CA GLU A 49 -2.59 -6.90 -14.58
C GLU A 49 -1.90 -6.12 -13.46
N VAL A 50 -2.27 -4.85 -13.28
CA VAL A 50 -1.67 -3.98 -12.27
C VAL A 50 -2.02 -4.44 -10.86
N LEU A 51 -3.27 -4.85 -10.63
CA LEU A 51 -3.71 -5.39 -9.35
C LEU A 51 -2.90 -6.64 -8.96
N ASN A 52 -2.70 -7.56 -9.90
CA ASN A 52 -1.93 -8.77 -9.65
C ASN A 52 -0.49 -8.46 -9.25
N LEU A 53 0.16 -7.50 -9.92
CA LEU A 53 1.52 -7.06 -9.57
C LEU A 53 1.58 -6.49 -8.14
N VAL A 54 0.64 -5.63 -7.78
CA VAL A 54 0.55 -5.07 -6.42
C VAL A 54 0.31 -6.19 -5.39
N MET A 55 -0.55 -7.16 -5.67
CA MET A 55 -0.86 -8.25 -4.74
C MET A 55 0.34 -9.17 -4.49
N ILE A 56 1.12 -9.49 -5.54
CA ILE A 56 2.36 -10.28 -5.40
C ILE A 56 3.32 -9.59 -4.45
N GLU A 57 3.53 -8.29 -4.66
CA GLU A 57 4.45 -7.50 -3.86
C GLU A 57 4.01 -7.40 -2.39
N LEU A 58 2.73 -7.19 -2.13
CA LEU A 58 2.21 -7.18 -0.75
C LEU A 58 2.38 -8.54 -0.08
N GLN A 59 2.19 -9.63 -0.82
CA GLN A 59 2.43 -10.97 -0.29
C GLN A 59 3.89 -11.17 0.08
N GLU A 60 4.83 -10.68 -0.73
CA GLU A 60 6.27 -10.74 -0.41
C GLU A 60 6.61 -9.90 0.82
N GLU A 61 6.10 -8.68 0.93
CA GLU A 61 6.40 -7.76 2.05
C GLU A 61 5.85 -8.23 3.41
N PHE A 62 4.73 -8.97 3.43
CA PHE A 62 4.07 -9.44 4.65
C PHE A 62 4.24 -10.94 4.94
N SER A 63 5.14 -11.61 4.22
CA SER A 63 5.44 -13.05 4.41
C SER A 63 6.54 -13.35 5.43
#